data_AF-A0AAE0W5P5-F1
#
_entry.id   AF-A0AAE0W5P5-F1
#
_cell.length_a   1.000
_cell.length_b   1.000
_cell.length_c   1.000
_cell.angle_alpha   90.00
_cell.angle_beta   90.00
_cell.angle_gamma   90.00
#
_symmetry.space_group_name_H-M   'P 1'
#
loop_
_entity.id
_entity.type
_entity.pdbx_description
1 polymer ?
#
loop_
_entity_poly.entity_id
_entity_poly.type
_entity_poly.pdbx_seq_one_letter_code
_entity_poly.pdbx_strand_id
1 'polypeptide(L)'
;MGGCLGSRRENGPSSGESSDVAVSIGRNQPLKPEKPKWKSDVPLTEGQLHSKRDEFWDTAPAFEGRKEIWDALKAAAYALETGDHSLAQAIIDGASITLPHGTLLESYDELGNRYQLPVYVLSAPTNIIEDQSDSDTGQDTDSANPGKEIMIKFRLSNASKDIKLHVRTTDTVLKVKKRIFETSGVDPLRQRWFFSGKPLNDKLRIEDTKIQKGYVVQVIVSSTNDASEES
;
A
#
# COMPACT_ATOMS: atom_id res chain seq x y z
N MET A 1 31.80 -69.99 -36.19
CA MET A 1 30.61 -69.32 -36.76
C MET A 1 29.90 -68.62 -35.59
N GLY A 2 29.74 -67.31 -35.43
CA GLY A 2 29.91 -66.14 -36.28
C GLY A 2 28.67 -65.22 -36.11
N GLY A 3 28.87 -63.99 -35.59
CA GLY A 3 28.00 -62.79 -35.66
C GLY A 3 26.78 -62.73 -34.71
N CYS A 4 26.40 -61.66 -33.97
CA CYS A 4 26.46 -60.18 -34.04
C CYS A 4 25.15 -59.49 -34.51
N LEU A 5 24.63 -58.57 -33.65
CA LEU A 5 23.89 -57.31 -33.93
C LEU A 5 22.46 -57.46 -34.52
N GLY A 6 21.46 -56.60 -34.32
CA GLY A 6 21.34 -55.23 -33.82
C GLY A 6 19.97 -54.67 -34.32
N SER A 7 19.43 -53.68 -33.64
CA SER A 7 18.11 -53.03 -33.83
C SER A 7 17.81 -52.51 -35.24
N ARG A 8 16.51 -52.24 -35.57
CA ARG A 8 15.97 -50.88 -35.91
C ARG A 8 14.52 -50.87 -36.46
N ARG A 9 13.74 -49.94 -35.86
CA ARG A 9 12.62 -49.04 -36.30
C ARG A 9 11.92 -49.23 -37.64
N GLU A 10 10.66 -48.80 -37.65
CA GLU A 10 10.02 -47.70 -38.43
C GLU A 10 8.60 -47.47 -37.84
N ASN A 11 7.81 -46.40 -37.96
CA ASN A 11 7.90 -44.94 -38.19
C ASN A 11 6.40 -44.47 -38.12
N GLY A 12 6.08 -43.23 -37.69
CA GLY A 12 4.70 -42.76 -37.43
C GLY A 12 3.77 -42.60 -38.66
N PRO A 13 2.55 -42.01 -38.52
CA PRO A 13 2.46 -40.55 -38.48
C PRO A 13 1.36 -39.92 -37.58
N SER A 14 1.41 -38.58 -37.56
CA SER A 14 0.65 -37.54 -36.86
C SER A 14 -0.87 -37.65 -36.80
N SER A 15 -1.49 -37.05 -35.77
CA SER A 15 -2.38 -35.86 -35.87
C SER A 15 -3.18 -35.62 -34.59
N GLY A 16 -3.31 -34.35 -34.20
CA GLY A 16 -4.53 -33.81 -33.57
C GLY A 16 -4.61 -33.84 -32.04
N GLU A 17 -4.46 -32.66 -31.45
CA GLU A 17 -5.30 -32.11 -30.37
C GLU A 17 -6.08 -33.10 -29.47
N SER A 18 -5.67 -33.18 -28.21
CA SER A 18 -6.44 -32.59 -27.11
C SER A 18 -5.58 -32.76 -25.87
N SER A 19 -5.08 -31.66 -25.32
CA SER A 19 -4.58 -31.64 -23.95
C SER A 19 -5.78 -31.79 -23.01
N ASP A 20 -6.31 -33.01 -22.93
CA ASP A 20 -7.20 -33.45 -21.87
C ASP A 20 -6.35 -33.58 -20.61
N VAL A 21 -6.12 -32.42 -19.99
CA VAL A 21 -5.80 -32.34 -18.57
C VAL A 21 -7.08 -32.79 -17.86
N ALA A 22 -7.23 -34.11 -17.70
CA ALA A 22 -8.23 -34.69 -16.83
C ALA A 22 -7.90 -34.22 -15.41
N VAL A 23 -8.42 -33.04 -15.06
CA VAL A 23 -8.35 -32.48 -13.71
C VAL A 23 -9.07 -33.47 -12.82
N SER A 24 -8.28 -34.23 -12.07
CA SER A 24 -8.77 -35.20 -11.12
C SER A 24 -9.51 -34.45 -10.01
N ILE A 25 -10.83 -34.32 -10.17
CA ILE A 25 -11.79 -33.89 -9.15
C ILE A 25 -11.67 -34.88 -7.98
N GLY A 26 -10.77 -34.59 -7.04
CA GLY A 26 -10.50 -35.50 -5.93
C GLY A 26 -9.42 -35.05 -4.95
N ARG A 27 -8.84 -33.85 -5.15
CA ARG A 27 -7.85 -33.28 -4.24
C ARG A 27 -8.20 -31.81 -3.95
N ASN A 28 -9.35 -31.58 -3.31
CA ASN A 28 -9.57 -30.30 -2.64
C ASN A 28 -8.47 -30.14 -1.58
N GLN A 29 -7.73 -29.05 -1.61
CA GLN A 29 -6.74 -28.74 -0.59
C GLN A 29 -7.34 -27.71 0.37
N PRO A 30 -7.12 -27.86 1.69
CA PRO A 30 -7.51 -26.82 2.64
C PRO A 30 -6.79 -25.51 2.30
N LEU A 31 -7.43 -24.40 2.63
CA LEU A 31 -6.92 -23.07 2.36
C LEU A 31 -5.57 -22.86 3.07
N LYS A 32 -4.55 -22.53 2.29
CA LYS A 32 -3.23 -22.23 2.83
C LYS A 32 -3.22 -20.81 3.43
N PRO A 33 -2.60 -20.63 4.62
CA PRO A 33 -2.45 -19.31 5.24
C PRO A 33 -1.47 -18.40 4.50
N GLU A 34 -0.78 -18.91 3.48
CA GLU A 34 0.34 -18.23 2.86
C GLU A 34 -0.13 -17.21 1.83
N LYS A 35 0.03 -15.93 2.15
CA LYS A 35 -0.25 -14.81 1.24
C LYS A 35 0.72 -14.87 0.05
N PRO A 36 0.25 -14.86 -1.21
CA PRO A 36 1.14 -14.90 -2.36
C PRO A 36 2.01 -13.64 -2.38
N LYS A 37 3.34 -13.80 -2.37
CA LYS A 37 4.27 -12.67 -2.49
C LYS A 37 4.42 -12.30 -3.97
N TRP A 38 3.95 -11.12 -4.35
CA TRP A 38 4.07 -10.63 -5.72
C TRP A 38 4.64 -9.21 -5.76
N LYS A 39 5.16 -8.85 -6.94
CA LYS A 39 5.65 -7.51 -7.26
C LYS A 39 4.84 -6.98 -8.43
N SER A 40 4.43 -5.72 -8.38
CA SER A 40 3.81 -5.05 -9.53
C SER A 40 4.90 -4.54 -10.48
N ASP A 41 4.72 -4.71 -11.79
CA ASP A 41 5.64 -4.21 -12.82
C ASP A 41 5.74 -2.69 -12.84
N VAL A 42 4.61 -2.02 -12.56
CA VAL A 42 4.54 -0.59 -12.30
C VAL A 42 4.35 -0.42 -10.80
N PRO A 43 5.16 0.40 -10.11
CA PRO A 43 4.98 0.59 -8.69
C PRO A 43 3.63 1.26 -8.45
N LEU A 44 2.77 0.56 -7.72
CA LEU A 44 1.38 0.96 -7.48
C LEU A 44 1.28 1.54 -6.08
N THR A 45 0.39 2.51 -5.91
CA THR A 45 0.21 3.09 -4.58
C THR A 45 -0.83 2.37 -3.75
N GLU A 46 -0.76 2.49 -2.42
CA GLU A 46 -1.72 1.80 -1.53
C GLU A 46 -3.17 2.20 -1.83
N GLY A 47 -3.42 3.50 -2.05
CA GLY A 47 -4.73 4.00 -2.45
C GLY A 47 -5.18 3.47 -3.82
N GLN A 48 -4.28 3.44 -4.81
CA GLN A 48 -4.61 2.89 -6.13
C GLN A 48 -4.85 1.38 -6.11
N LEU A 49 -4.15 0.64 -5.24
CA LEU A 49 -4.38 -0.78 -5.02
C LEU A 49 -5.76 -1.01 -4.41
N HIS A 50 -6.13 -0.21 -3.40
CA HIS A 50 -7.45 -0.28 -2.78
C HIS A 50 -8.55 0.03 -3.79
N SER A 51 -8.44 1.13 -4.55
CA SER A 51 -9.41 1.47 -5.59
C SER A 51 -9.53 0.39 -6.66
N LYS A 52 -8.42 -0.21 -7.11
CA LYS A 52 -8.46 -1.32 -8.07
C LYS A 52 -9.11 -2.57 -7.47
N ARG A 53 -8.92 -2.83 -6.17
CA ARG A 53 -9.55 -3.95 -5.48
C ARG A 53 -11.06 -3.73 -5.34
N ASP A 54 -11.49 -2.52 -5.00
CA ASP A 54 -12.91 -2.17 -4.92
C ASP A 54 -13.58 -2.22 -6.29
N GLU A 55 -12.94 -1.66 -7.33
CA GLU A 55 -13.45 -1.76 -8.70
C GLU A 55 -13.56 -3.22 -9.16
N PHE A 56 -12.57 -4.06 -8.82
CA PHE A 56 -12.66 -5.49 -9.08
C PHE A 56 -13.84 -6.13 -8.33
N TRP A 57 -14.04 -5.84 -7.04
CA TRP A 57 -15.15 -6.42 -6.28
C TRP A 57 -16.54 -5.89 -6.67
N ASP A 58 -16.62 -4.69 -7.22
CA ASP A 58 -17.85 -4.11 -7.74
C ASP A 58 -18.25 -4.73 -9.09
N THR A 59 -17.25 -5.03 -9.93
CA THR A 59 -17.44 -5.59 -11.27
C THR A 59 -17.42 -7.12 -11.32
N ALA A 60 -16.74 -7.79 -10.39
CA ALA A 60 -16.63 -9.26 -10.35
C ALA A 60 -17.98 -9.99 -10.30
N PRO A 61 -19.00 -9.53 -9.54
CA PRO A 61 -20.33 -10.15 -9.57
C PRO A 61 -21.08 -9.99 -10.89
N ALA A 62 -20.67 -9.04 -11.74
CA ALA A 62 -21.19 -8.87 -13.09
C ALA A 62 -20.47 -9.78 -14.10
N PHE A 63 -19.32 -10.34 -13.72
CA PHE A 63 -18.59 -11.36 -14.47
C PHE A 63 -19.07 -12.75 -14.06
N GLU A 64 -18.97 -13.72 -14.98
CA GLU A 64 -19.57 -15.06 -14.91
C GLU A 64 -19.56 -15.72 -13.51
N GLY A 65 -20.66 -16.40 -13.16
CA GLY A 65 -20.83 -17.15 -11.91
C GLY A 65 -21.94 -16.62 -10.99
N ARG A 66 -22.14 -17.29 -9.85
CA ARG A 66 -23.06 -16.87 -8.78
C ARG A 66 -22.45 -15.76 -7.93
N LYS A 67 -23.21 -14.67 -7.69
CA LYS A 67 -22.83 -13.57 -6.79
C LYS A 67 -22.54 -14.05 -5.36
N GLU A 68 -23.22 -15.08 -4.89
CA GLU A 68 -23.01 -15.68 -3.56
C GLU A 68 -21.59 -16.22 -3.39
N ILE A 69 -21.04 -16.84 -4.44
CA ILE A 69 -19.66 -17.34 -4.44
C ILE A 69 -18.67 -16.19 -4.42
N TRP A 70 -18.92 -15.13 -5.19
CA TRP A 70 -18.10 -13.92 -5.15
C TRP A 70 -18.11 -13.24 -3.77
N ASP A 71 -19.27 -13.17 -3.11
CA ASP A 71 -19.38 -12.64 -1.75
C ASP A 71 -18.63 -13.50 -0.73
N ALA A 72 -18.75 -14.83 -0.82
CA ALA A 72 -18.00 -15.77 0.01
C ALA A 72 -16.48 -15.65 -0.22
N LEU A 73 -16.02 -15.55 -1.47
CA LEU A 73 -14.60 -15.35 -1.79
C LEU A 73 -14.07 -14.03 -1.23
N LYS A 74 -14.87 -12.96 -1.25
CA LYS A 74 -14.54 -11.67 -0.64
C LYS A 74 -14.39 -11.78 0.87
N ALA A 75 -15.37 -12.42 1.52
CA ALA A 75 -15.36 -12.62 2.97
C ALA A 75 -14.18 -13.51 3.41
N ALA A 76 -13.88 -14.58 2.65
CA ALA A 76 -12.74 -15.45 2.90
C ALA A 76 -11.40 -14.71 2.73
N ALA A 77 -11.27 -13.88 1.69
CA ALA A 77 -10.09 -13.04 1.49
C ALA A 77 -9.88 -12.07 2.67
N TYR A 78 -10.96 -11.42 3.14
CA TYR A 78 -10.90 -10.52 4.30
C TYR A 78 -10.51 -11.25 5.59
N ALA A 79 -11.05 -12.46 5.82
CA ALA A 79 -10.67 -13.28 6.96
C ALA A 79 -9.19 -13.72 6.91
N LEU A 80 -8.64 -13.97 5.72
CA LEU A 80 -7.18 -14.19 5.56
C LEU A 80 -6.36 -12.92 5.83
N GLU A 81 -6.89 -11.74 5.52
CA GLU A 81 -6.22 -10.47 5.82
C GLU A 81 -6.09 -10.26 7.33
N THR A 82 -7.15 -10.53 8.09
CA THR A 82 -7.18 -10.44 9.56
C THR A 82 -6.41 -11.57 10.25
N GLY A 83 -6.01 -12.60 9.51
CA GLY A 83 -5.29 -13.76 10.03
C GLY A 83 -6.20 -14.84 10.63
N ASP A 84 -7.51 -14.75 10.42
CA ASP A 84 -8.49 -15.74 10.83
C ASP A 84 -8.70 -16.80 9.74
N HIS A 85 -7.78 -17.76 9.73
CA HIS A 85 -7.77 -18.87 8.77
C HIS A 85 -8.92 -19.84 8.98
N SER A 86 -9.36 -20.02 10.24
CA SER A 86 -10.47 -20.90 10.59
C SER A 86 -11.77 -20.37 10.01
N LEU A 87 -12.01 -19.06 10.16
CA LEU A 87 -13.16 -18.39 9.57
C LEU A 87 -13.09 -18.42 8.04
N ALA A 88 -11.94 -18.13 7.45
CA ALA A 88 -11.76 -18.18 5.99
C ALA A 88 -12.07 -19.58 5.43
N GLN A 89 -11.55 -20.63 6.07
CA GLN A 89 -11.83 -22.02 5.69
C GLN A 89 -13.32 -22.36 5.84
N ALA A 90 -13.96 -21.95 6.94
CA ALA A 90 -15.38 -22.17 7.16
C ALA A 90 -16.27 -21.49 6.11
N ILE A 91 -15.88 -20.30 5.63
CA ILE A 91 -16.59 -19.59 4.55
C ILE A 91 -16.47 -20.36 3.23
N ILE A 92 -15.26 -20.83 2.89
CA ILE A 92 -15.02 -21.61 1.66
C ILE A 92 -15.77 -22.94 1.68
N ASP A 93 -15.70 -23.68 2.79
CA ASP A 93 -16.40 -24.95 2.97
C ASP A 93 -17.93 -24.75 2.98
N GLY A 94 -18.42 -23.67 3.61
CA GLY A 94 -19.84 -23.32 3.66
C GLY A 94 -20.43 -22.90 2.31
N ALA A 95 -19.60 -22.36 1.42
CA ALA A 95 -19.97 -21.98 0.06
C ALA A 95 -19.73 -23.10 -0.97
N SER A 96 -19.37 -24.32 -0.54
CA SER A 96 -19.03 -25.46 -1.42
C SER A 96 -17.92 -25.15 -2.43
N ILE A 97 -17.00 -24.23 -2.07
CA ILE A 97 -15.93 -23.81 -2.95
C ILE A 97 -14.77 -24.81 -2.84
N THR A 98 -14.31 -25.30 -3.99
CA THR A 98 -13.17 -26.22 -4.10
C THR A 98 -11.92 -25.47 -4.53
N LEU A 99 -10.81 -25.71 -3.83
CA LEU A 99 -9.50 -25.13 -4.10
C LEU A 99 -8.53 -26.23 -4.57
N PRO A 100 -8.21 -26.36 -5.87
CA PRO A 100 -7.29 -27.39 -6.35
C PRO A 100 -5.85 -27.17 -5.87
N HIS A 101 -5.45 -25.90 -5.65
CA HIS A 101 -4.11 -25.52 -5.22
C HIS A 101 -4.03 -25.09 -3.73
N GLY A 102 -5.18 -25.04 -3.05
CA GLY A 102 -5.30 -24.52 -1.68
C GLY A 102 -5.14 -23.00 -1.60
N THR A 103 -5.37 -22.29 -2.71
CA THR A 103 -5.24 -20.83 -2.81
C THR A 103 -6.50 -20.23 -3.41
N LEU A 104 -6.94 -19.07 -2.90
CA LEU A 104 -8.09 -18.35 -3.44
C LEU A 104 -7.89 -17.82 -4.87
N LEU A 105 -6.67 -17.86 -5.41
CA LEU A 105 -6.35 -17.41 -6.78
C LEU A 105 -7.21 -18.12 -7.84
N GLU A 106 -7.46 -19.41 -7.65
CA GLU A 106 -8.28 -20.22 -8.53
C GLU A 106 -9.20 -21.08 -7.69
N SER A 107 -10.50 -20.78 -7.76
CA SER A 107 -11.55 -21.39 -6.97
C SER A 107 -12.63 -21.94 -7.88
N TYR A 108 -13.26 -23.05 -7.49
CA TYR A 108 -14.30 -23.71 -8.27
C TYR A 108 -15.56 -23.87 -7.42
N ASP A 109 -16.72 -23.62 -8.03
CA ASP A 109 -18.02 -23.87 -7.42
C ASP A 109 -18.47 -25.33 -7.67
N GLU A 110 -19.51 -25.78 -6.96
CA GLU A 110 -20.14 -27.10 -7.09
C GLU A 110 -20.62 -27.39 -8.53
N LEU A 111 -20.97 -26.32 -9.27
CA LEU A 111 -21.40 -26.38 -10.66
C LEU A 111 -20.23 -26.45 -11.67
N GLY A 112 -18.98 -26.41 -11.18
CA GLY A 112 -17.78 -26.37 -12.02
C GLY A 112 -17.46 -24.98 -12.58
N ASN A 113 -18.15 -23.92 -12.13
CA ASN A 113 -17.81 -22.54 -12.48
C ASN A 113 -16.44 -22.19 -11.88
N ARG A 114 -15.56 -21.59 -12.70
CA ARG A 114 -14.21 -21.21 -12.28
C ARG A 114 -14.14 -19.72 -11.95
N TYR A 115 -13.64 -19.43 -10.77
CA TYR A 115 -13.44 -18.09 -10.24
C TYR A 115 -11.94 -17.81 -10.13
N GLN A 116 -11.49 -16.74 -10.78
CA GLN A 116 -10.09 -16.34 -10.75
C GLN A 116 -9.95 -15.02 -9.99
N LEU A 117 -9.16 -15.04 -8.92
CA LEU A 117 -8.83 -13.86 -8.14
C LEU A 117 -7.42 -13.39 -8.49
N PRO A 118 -7.25 -12.14 -8.93
CA PRO A 118 -5.93 -11.57 -9.11
C PRO A 118 -5.15 -11.50 -7.78
N VAL A 119 -3.84 -11.67 -7.86
CA VAL A 119 -2.93 -11.59 -6.68
C VAL A 119 -3.04 -10.28 -5.90
N TYR A 120 -3.41 -9.19 -6.58
CA TYR A 120 -3.58 -7.86 -5.99
C TYR A 120 -4.81 -7.74 -5.09
N VAL A 121 -5.79 -8.64 -5.25
CA VAL A 121 -7.00 -8.70 -4.40
C VAL A 121 -6.68 -9.44 -3.09
N LEU A 122 -5.78 -10.43 -3.15
CA LEU A 122 -5.45 -11.31 -2.03
C LEU A 122 -4.26 -10.82 -1.20
N SER A 123 -3.39 -9.99 -1.78
CA SER A 123 -2.14 -9.56 -1.14
C SER A 123 -1.64 -8.24 -1.70
N ALA A 124 -1.07 -7.42 -0.81
CA ALA A 124 -0.33 -6.23 -1.20
C ALA A 124 0.97 -6.61 -1.95
N PRO A 125 1.31 -5.93 -3.06
CA PRO A 125 2.59 -6.11 -3.71
C PRO A 125 3.71 -5.64 -2.80
N THR A 126 4.90 -6.22 -2.97
CA THR A 126 6.10 -5.84 -2.19
C THR A 126 6.58 -4.42 -2.52
N ASN A 127 6.12 -3.86 -3.65
CA ASN A 127 6.51 -2.54 -4.18
C ASN A 127 5.36 -1.51 -4.08
N ILE A 128 4.71 -1.41 -2.91
CA ILE A 128 3.77 -0.30 -2.67
C ILE A 128 4.54 1.01 -2.51
N ILE A 129 4.18 2.02 -3.30
CA ILE A 129 4.56 3.41 -3.06
C ILE A 129 3.44 4.05 -2.24
N GLU A 130 3.72 4.68 -1.11
CA GLU A 130 2.70 5.46 -0.42
C GLU A 130 2.38 6.72 -1.27
N ASP A 131 1.26 6.73 -2.01
CA ASP A 131 0.73 8.00 -2.54
C ASP A 131 0.06 8.71 -1.38
N GLN A 132 0.66 9.79 -0.97
CA GLN A 132 0.00 10.80 -0.18
C GLN A 132 -0.87 11.62 -1.15
N SER A 133 -1.99 11.05 -1.57
CA SER A 133 -2.99 11.78 -2.35
C SER A 133 -3.59 12.88 -1.47
N ASP A 134 -3.27 14.13 -1.80
CA ASP A 134 -3.84 15.38 -1.29
C ASP A 134 -5.38 15.35 -1.37
N SER A 135 -6.03 14.73 -0.38
CA SER A 135 -7.43 14.95 -0.09
C SER A 135 -7.51 16.04 0.96
N ASP A 136 -7.77 17.25 0.48
CA ASP A 136 -8.26 18.37 1.25
C ASP A 136 -9.53 17.95 1.98
N THR A 137 -9.41 17.45 3.20
CA THR A 137 -10.48 17.50 4.18
C THR A 137 -9.82 17.64 5.54
N GLY A 138 -9.93 18.84 6.10
CA GLY A 138 -9.51 19.09 7.46
C GLY A 138 -10.24 18.16 8.41
N GLN A 139 -9.51 17.23 9.02
CA GLN A 139 -9.85 16.70 10.32
C GLN A 139 -8.58 16.20 11.00
N ASP A 140 -8.25 16.88 12.08
CA ASP A 140 -7.28 16.48 13.08
C ASP A 140 -7.50 15.02 13.47
N THR A 141 -6.64 14.12 13.00
CA THR A 141 -6.43 12.81 13.64
C THR A 141 -4.94 12.50 13.65
N ASP A 142 -4.35 12.83 14.79
CA ASP A 142 -3.03 12.38 15.22
C ASP A 142 -3.08 10.85 15.40
N SER A 143 -2.39 10.09 14.54
CA SER A 143 -1.60 8.90 14.93
C SER A 143 -1.02 8.16 13.74
N ALA A 144 0.26 7.82 13.88
CA ALA A 144 0.99 6.76 13.15
C ALA A 144 1.53 7.03 11.72
N ASN A 145 2.26 8.14 11.50
CA ASN A 145 3.30 8.18 10.46
C ASN A 145 4.67 7.74 11.04
N PRO A 146 5.30 6.64 10.58
CA PRO A 146 6.66 6.23 10.94
C PRO A 146 7.73 7.07 10.22
N GLY A 147 7.52 8.39 10.11
CA GLY A 147 8.53 9.32 9.62
C GLY A 147 9.67 9.44 10.63
N LYS A 148 10.92 9.42 10.16
CA LYS A 148 12.08 9.62 11.04
C LYS A 148 11.96 10.99 11.72
N GLU A 149 11.87 10.98 13.05
CA GLU A 149 11.84 12.21 13.84
C GLU A 149 13.25 12.80 13.93
N ILE A 150 13.41 14.01 13.42
CA ILE A 150 14.65 14.75 13.44
C ILE A 150 14.47 16.03 14.27
N MET A 151 15.47 16.30 15.11
CA MET A 151 15.51 17.55 15.86
C MET A 151 16.11 18.64 14.98
N ILE A 152 15.35 19.69 14.69
CA ILE A 152 15.78 20.86 13.94
C ILE A 152 15.85 22.06 14.89
N LYS A 153 16.89 22.88 14.71
CA LYS A 153 17.03 24.15 15.42
C LYS A 153 16.52 25.27 14.53
N PHE A 154 15.62 26.09 15.05
CA PHE A 154 15.08 27.26 14.39
C PHE A 154 15.66 28.50 15.04
N ARG A 155 16.40 29.27 14.24
CA ARG A 155 16.97 30.54 14.65
C ARG A 155 16.05 31.66 14.19
N LEU A 156 15.26 32.20 15.09
CA LEU A 156 14.36 33.30 14.78
C LEU A 156 15.11 34.63 14.90
N SER A 157 14.91 35.54 13.95
CA SER A 157 15.54 36.87 14.00
C SER A 157 15.03 37.76 15.14
N ASN A 158 13.85 37.49 15.72
CA ASN A 158 13.33 38.21 16.89
C ASN A 158 13.65 37.52 18.23
N ALA A 159 14.15 36.29 18.22
CA ALA A 159 14.40 35.54 19.44
C ALA A 159 15.90 35.45 19.69
N SER A 160 16.34 35.89 20.87
CA SER A 160 17.73 35.75 21.32
C SER A 160 18.13 34.29 21.62
N LYS A 161 17.23 33.32 21.39
CA LYS A 161 17.42 31.90 21.70
C LYS A 161 16.91 31.01 20.56
N ASP A 162 17.72 30.02 20.19
CA ASP A 162 17.36 29.02 19.18
C ASP A 162 16.24 28.09 19.71
N ILE A 163 15.16 27.93 18.95
CA ILE A 163 14.06 27.01 19.26
C ILE A 163 14.41 25.62 18.73
N LYS A 164 14.34 24.59 19.57
CA LYS A 164 14.59 23.20 19.14
C LYS A 164 13.26 22.48 19.05
N LEU A 165 12.86 22.05 17.84
CA LEU A 165 11.66 21.25 17.66
C LEU A 165 12.00 19.90 17.06
N HIS A 166 11.27 18.89 17.52
CA HIS A 166 11.27 17.57 16.92
C HIS A 166 10.20 17.54 15.84
N VAL A 167 10.63 17.25 14.61
CA VAL A 167 9.78 17.25 13.42
C VAL A 167 9.99 15.96 12.66
N ARG A 168 8.97 15.46 11.97
CA ARG A 168 9.11 14.27 11.14
C ARG A 168 9.57 14.66 9.74
N THR A 169 10.37 13.80 9.09
CA THR A 169 10.79 14.03 7.69
C THR A 169 9.61 14.15 6.72
N THR A 170 8.49 13.49 7.05
CA THR A 170 7.22 13.52 6.32
C THR A 170 6.38 14.76 6.60
N ASP A 171 6.72 15.57 7.62
CA ASP A 171 5.95 16.77 7.93
C ASP A 171 6.21 17.85 6.86
N THR A 172 5.18 18.65 6.57
CA THR A 172 5.31 19.83 5.71
C THR A 172 5.86 21.01 6.50
N VAL A 173 6.53 21.92 5.81
CA VAL A 173 7.03 23.18 6.40
C VAL A 173 5.89 23.95 7.08
N LEU A 174 4.68 23.96 6.50
CA LEU A 174 3.51 24.61 7.10
C LEU A 174 3.17 24.02 8.49
N LYS A 175 3.20 22.69 8.63
CA LYS A 175 2.89 22.03 9.90
C LYS A 175 3.91 22.38 10.97
N VAL A 176 5.19 22.47 10.61
CA VAL A 176 6.23 22.88 11.56
C VAL A 176 6.14 24.38 11.88
N LYS A 177 5.77 25.24 10.92
CA LYS A 177 5.49 26.67 11.17
C LYS A 177 4.41 26.88 12.23
N LYS A 178 3.34 26.08 12.20
CA LYS A 178 2.30 26.08 13.24
C LYS A 178 2.87 25.71 14.63
N ARG A 179 3.73 24.69 14.72
CA ARG A 179 4.42 24.36 15.98
C ARG A 179 5.34 25.48 16.49
N ILE A 180 6.01 26.19 15.58
CA ILE A 180 6.78 27.38 15.97
C ILE A 180 5.85 28.48 16.49
N PHE A 181 4.71 28.71 15.85
CA PHE A 181 3.71 29.67 16.32
C PHE A 181 3.25 29.36 17.75
N GLU A 182 2.97 28.10 18.06
CA GLU A 182 2.62 27.68 19.43
C GLU A 182 3.74 27.94 20.45
N THR A 183 5.01 27.88 20.01
CA THR A 183 6.18 28.03 20.90
C THR A 183 6.61 29.49 21.04
N SER A 184 6.52 30.29 19.97
CA SER A 184 7.07 31.65 19.91
C SER A 184 6.02 32.75 19.71
N GLY A 185 4.76 32.38 19.49
CA GLY A 185 3.66 33.31 19.23
C GLY A 185 3.73 34.06 17.89
N VAL A 186 4.59 33.66 16.96
CA VAL A 186 4.77 34.37 15.67
C VAL A 186 3.93 33.72 14.59
N ASP A 187 2.99 34.44 13.98
CA ASP A 187 2.11 33.90 12.95
C ASP A 187 2.88 33.19 11.81
N PRO A 188 2.40 32.03 11.32
CA PRO A 188 3.07 31.28 10.26
C PRO A 188 3.24 32.08 8.96
N LEU A 189 2.31 33.00 8.68
CA LEU A 189 2.35 33.94 7.55
C LEU A 189 3.48 34.97 7.67
N ARG A 190 3.86 35.34 8.90
CA ARG A 190 4.95 36.29 9.19
C ARG A 190 6.31 35.61 9.25
N GLN A 191 6.35 34.27 9.28
CA GLN A 191 7.56 33.49 9.31
C GLN A 191 8.08 33.19 7.90
N ARG A 192 9.22 33.80 7.53
CA ARG A 192 9.97 33.46 6.32
C ARG A 192 11.14 32.56 6.66
N TRP A 193 11.08 31.33 6.18
CA TRP A 193 12.07 30.31 6.50
C TRP A 193 13.11 30.23 5.40
N PHE A 194 14.37 30.13 5.79
CA PHE A 194 15.51 29.99 4.89
C PHE A 194 16.42 28.87 5.37
N PHE A 195 16.81 28.01 4.44
CA PHE A 195 17.76 26.94 4.68
C PHE A 195 18.77 26.88 3.54
N SER A 196 20.06 26.87 3.88
CA SER A 196 21.16 26.89 2.90
C SER A 196 21.05 28.03 1.85
N GLY A 197 20.50 29.19 2.25
CA GLY A 197 20.28 30.34 1.36
C GLY A 197 19.04 30.26 0.47
N LYS A 198 18.24 29.19 0.56
CA LYS A 198 16.99 29.01 -0.21
C LYS A 198 15.76 29.23 0.68
N PRO A 199 14.74 29.99 0.23
CA PRO A 199 13.49 30.11 0.96
C PRO A 199 12.77 28.76 0.98
N LEU A 200 12.22 28.41 2.13
CA LEU A 200 11.40 27.21 2.30
C LEU A 200 9.93 27.57 2.11
N ASN A 201 9.29 26.91 1.14
CA ASN A 201 7.87 27.04 0.87
C ASN A 201 7.04 26.15 1.81
N ASP A 202 5.84 26.59 2.11
CA ASP A 202 4.90 25.91 3.01
C ASP A 202 4.49 24.51 2.52
N LYS A 203 4.47 24.33 1.20
CA LYS A 203 4.15 23.07 0.51
C LYS A 203 5.32 22.07 0.48
N LEU A 204 6.54 22.50 0.81
CA LEU A 204 7.70 21.60 0.83
C LEU A 204 7.66 20.71 2.08
N ARG A 205 8.13 19.47 1.92
CA ARG A 205 8.34 18.55 3.04
C ARG A 205 9.74 18.69 3.60
N ILE A 206 9.92 18.35 4.87
CA ILE A 206 11.22 18.42 5.52
C ILE A 206 12.25 17.49 4.82
N GLU A 207 11.83 16.33 4.32
CA GLU A 207 12.70 15.45 3.52
C GLU A 207 13.25 16.10 2.25
N ASP A 208 12.41 16.85 1.51
CA ASP A 208 12.80 17.53 0.26
C ASP A 208 13.82 18.64 0.49
N THR A 209 13.77 19.26 1.67
CA THR A 209 14.68 20.34 2.04
C THR A 209 16.09 19.87 2.37
N LYS A 210 16.32 18.54 2.43
CA LYS A 210 17.59 17.90 2.83
C LYS A 210 18.09 18.37 4.21
N ILE A 211 17.18 18.82 5.07
CA ILE A 211 17.52 19.19 6.45
C ILE A 211 17.74 17.91 7.25
N GLN A 212 18.91 17.78 7.87
CA GLN A 212 19.22 16.62 8.73
C GLN A 212 19.12 16.99 10.22
N LYS A 213 19.19 15.98 11.09
CA LYS A 213 19.20 16.17 12.55
C LYS A 213 20.32 17.12 12.97
N GLY A 214 19.96 18.15 13.74
CA GLY A 214 20.90 19.12 14.30
C GLY A 214 21.22 20.32 13.41
N TYR A 215 20.66 20.39 12.20
CA TYR A 215 20.78 21.54 11.32
C TYR A 215 19.98 22.74 11.84
N VAL A 216 20.37 23.93 11.37
CA VAL A 216 19.76 25.21 11.75
C VAL A 216 18.98 25.78 10.57
N VAL A 217 17.72 26.12 10.79
CA VAL A 217 16.86 26.84 9.84
C VAL A 217 16.75 28.29 10.31
N GLN A 218 17.00 29.23 9.41
CA GLN A 218 16.86 30.65 9.70
C GLN A 218 15.40 31.07 9.49
N VAL A 219 14.79 31.63 10.52
CA VAL A 219 13.41 32.13 10.47
C VAL A 219 13.44 33.64 10.60
N ILE A 220 13.23 34.32 9.49
CA ILE A 220 13.10 35.78 9.45
C ILE A 220 11.65 36.11 9.72
N VAL A 221 11.42 36.89 10.76
CA VAL A 221 10.10 37.35 11.16
C VAL A 221 9.91 38.79 10.68
N SER A 222 8.85 39.05 9.94
CA SER A 222 8.47 40.40 9.55
C SER A 222 7.73 41.06 10.71
N SER A 223 8.44 41.81 11.55
CA SER A 223 7.82 42.62 12.60
C SER A 223 7.15 43.85 11.98
N THR A 224 5.84 43.77 11.71
CA THR A 224 5.03 44.96 11.93
C THR A 224 4.82 45.02 13.44
N ASN A 225 5.56 45.93 14.09
CA ASN A 225 5.19 46.41 15.42
C ASN A 225 3.70 46.73 15.38
N ASP A 226 2.87 45.93 16.06
CA ASP A 226 1.62 46.47 16.57
C ASP A 226 1.98 47.04 17.93
N ALA A 227 2.31 48.33 17.91
CA ALA A 227 2.24 49.17 19.07
C ALA A 227 0.74 49.36 19.37
N SER A 228 0.26 48.68 20.39
CA SER A 228 -0.97 48.97 21.13
C SER A 228 -0.79 48.28 22.49
N GLU A 229 -0.08 48.86 23.47
CA GLU A 229 -0.47 50.02 24.28
C GLU A 229 -1.91 49.89 24.83
N GLU A 230 -1.95 49.59 26.14
CA GLU A 230 -3.03 49.78 27.13
C GLU A 230 -4.50 49.48 26.78
N SER A 231 -5.09 48.53 27.51
CA SER A 231 -6.05 48.81 28.61
C SER A 231 -6.41 47.55 29.38
#